data_AF-A0A7C4IVY8-F1
#
_entry.id   AF-A0A7C4IVY8-F1
#
_cell.length_a   1.000
_cell.length_b   1.000
_cell.length_c   1.000
_cell.angle_alpha   90.00
_cell.angle_beta   90.00
_cell.angle_gamma   90.00
#
_symmetry.space_group_name_H-M   'P 1'
#
loop_
_entity.id
_entity.type
_entity.pdbx_description
1 polymer ?
#
loop_
_entity_poly.entity_id
_entity_poly.type
_entity_poly.pdbx_seq_one_letter_code
_entity_poly.pdbx_strand_id
1 'polypeptide(L)'
;MNAIDSLNRLVSLAASGGIGMVLKTKRGRHLFLKKAEQAAYEYIIEQNEDRRPPAVQKEKLQIMLNLMETAFTRMEEGLCSEGVIKNGIHNFVGQVLFAPKGKTKLAVDEFKARYGDRPPGFLVIGPTRNCNLRCKGCYASAHATTNETIPFAILDRIITEKTELWGSHYTTWVGGEPTVYKSEGKDILDIAERHRDNMFLMFTNGTLIDKTMAGRMADLGNIVPQVSVEGFEKETDGRRGKGVFKRILTAFENMREAGVAFGIAVTPMRHNYELLTSDEFVDFYFNQQ
;
A
#
# COMPACT_ATOMS: atom_id res chain seq x y z
N MET A 1 -12.40 -19.79 24.22
CA MET A 1 -12.65 -19.39 22.83
C MET A 1 -11.88 -18.11 22.61
N ASN A 2 -10.71 -18.16 21.95
CA ASN A 2 -9.75 -17.05 21.94
C ASN A 2 -10.38 -15.79 21.31
N ALA A 3 -10.12 -14.61 21.86
CA ALA A 3 -10.61 -13.33 21.30
C ALA A 3 -10.15 -13.14 19.84
N ILE A 4 -8.98 -13.68 19.51
CA ILE A 4 -8.46 -13.87 18.16
C ILE A 4 -9.47 -14.64 17.27
N ASP A 5 -10.05 -15.75 17.70
CA ASP A 5 -11.02 -16.50 16.88
C ASP A 5 -12.35 -15.75 16.68
N SER A 6 -12.74 -14.92 17.65
CA SER A 6 -13.92 -14.04 17.54
C SER A 6 -13.70 -12.92 16.51
N LEU A 7 -12.52 -12.29 16.52
CA LEU A 7 -12.15 -11.29 15.51
C LEU A 7 -11.96 -11.92 14.13
N ASN A 8 -11.37 -13.12 14.06
CA ASN A 8 -11.16 -13.81 12.79
C ASN A 8 -12.46 -14.28 12.13
N ARG A 9 -13.48 -14.66 12.92
CA ARG A 9 -14.82 -14.85 12.37
C ARG A 9 -15.38 -13.54 11.82
N LEU A 10 -15.17 -12.42 12.50
CA LEU A 10 -15.57 -11.09 12.01
C LEU A 10 -14.83 -10.68 10.73
N VAL A 11 -13.51 -10.85 10.64
CA VAL A 11 -12.73 -10.53 9.44
C VAL A 11 -13.06 -11.47 8.28
N SER A 12 -13.26 -12.77 8.56
CA SER A 12 -13.76 -13.75 7.57
C SER A 12 -15.16 -13.40 7.07
N LEU A 13 -16.03 -12.88 7.94
CA LEU A 13 -17.36 -12.37 7.59
C LEU A 13 -17.30 -11.03 6.82
N ALA A 14 -16.21 -10.26 6.96
CA ALA A 14 -15.88 -9.08 6.14
C ALA A 14 -15.41 -9.44 4.74
N ALA A 15 -14.55 -10.44 4.65
CA ALA A 15 -14.06 -10.97 3.39
C ALA A 15 -15.18 -11.63 2.54
N SER A 16 -16.17 -12.27 3.17
CA SER A 16 -17.22 -13.03 2.49
C SER A 16 -18.45 -12.20 2.09
N GLY A 17 -18.34 -10.86 2.05
CA GLY A 17 -19.43 -9.96 1.63
C GLY A 17 -20.52 -9.68 2.69
N GLY A 18 -20.50 -10.35 3.85
CA GLY A 18 -21.52 -10.21 4.89
C GLY A 18 -21.42 -8.92 5.72
N ILE A 19 -20.21 -8.38 5.91
CA ILE A 19 -19.98 -7.13 6.65
C ILE A 19 -19.97 -5.88 5.78
N GLY A 20 -20.11 -6.00 4.45
CA GLY A 20 -20.52 -4.85 3.63
C GLY A 20 -21.75 -4.15 4.21
N MET A 21 -22.60 -4.87 4.96
CA MET A 21 -23.73 -4.34 5.70
C MET A 21 -23.40 -3.87 7.14
N VAL A 22 -22.48 -4.54 7.84
CA VAL A 22 -22.08 -4.19 9.23
C VAL A 22 -21.19 -2.94 9.26
N LEU A 23 -20.25 -2.81 8.31
CA LEU A 23 -19.47 -1.59 8.11
C LEU A 23 -20.30 -0.42 7.55
N LYS A 24 -21.50 -0.67 7.00
CA LYS A 24 -22.42 0.39 6.58
C LYS A 24 -23.11 1.09 7.76
N THR A 25 -23.13 0.49 8.95
CA THR A 25 -23.80 1.08 10.13
C THR A 25 -22.79 1.57 11.16
N LYS A 26 -23.00 2.77 11.72
CA LYS A 26 -22.14 3.35 12.77
C LYS A 26 -21.93 2.40 13.96
N ARG A 27 -22.98 1.67 14.38
CA ARG A 27 -22.89 0.68 15.48
C ARG A 27 -22.08 -0.56 15.12
N GLY A 28 -22.24 -1.10 13.92
CA GLY A 28 -21.47 -2.25 13.45
C GLY A 28 -19.97 -1.95 13.32
N ARG A 29 -19.64 -0.74 12.83
CA ARG A 29 -18.26 -0.23 12.76
C ARG A 29 -17.63 -0.07 14.13
N HIS A 30 -18.31 0.58 15.07
CA HIS A 30 -17.80 0.78 16.42
C HIS A 30 -17.49 -0.56 17.12
N LEU A 31 -18.35 -1.57 16.93
CA LEU A 31 -18.12 -2.91 17.48
C LEU A 31 -16.93 -3.62 16.82
N PHE A 32 -16.73 -3.43 15.51
CA PHE A 32 -15.58 -3.96 14.78
C PHE A 32 -14.27 -3.33 15.28
N LEU A 33 -14.22 -2.00 15.36
CA LEU A 33 -13.04 -1.25 15.83
C LEU A 33 -12.62 -1.70 17.23
N LYS A 34 -13.57 -1.80 18.17
CA LYS A 34 -13.30 -2.26 19.54
C LYS A 34 -12.70 -3.67 19.59
N LYS A 35 -13.17 -4.57 18.71
CA LYS A 35 -12.62 -5.93 18.63
C LYS A 35 -11.26 -5.97 17.95
N ALA A 36 -11.05 -5.14 16.93
CA ALA A 36 -9.76 -5.01 16.28
C ALA A 36 -8.70 -4.46 17.24
N GLU A 37 -9.07 -3.44 18.03
CA GLU A 37 -8.23 -2.86 19.08
C GLU A 37 -7.83 -3.91 20.11
N GLN A 38 -8.78 -4.71 20.61
CA GLN A 38 -8.49 -5.78 21.56
C GLN A 38 -7.49 -6.80 20.99
N ALA A 39 -7.66 -7.25 19.75
CA ALA A 39 -6.73 -8.21 19.16
C ALA A 39 -5.36 -7.60 18.85
N ALA A 40 -5.33 -6.33 18.44
CA ALA A 40 -4.09 -5.58 18.27
C ALA A 40 -3.33 -5.49 19.60
N TYR A 41 -4.03 -5.21 20.70
CA TYR A 41 -3.46 -5.19 22.04
C TYR A 41 -2.89 -6.56 22.44
N GLU A 42 -3.67 -7.64 22.29
CA GLU A 42 -3.22 -9.00 22.60
C GLU A 42 -1.97 -9.39 21.79
N TYR A 43 -1.92 -9.02 20.51
CA TYR A 43 -0.79 -9.36 19.64
C TYR A 43 0.46 -8.50 19.92
N ILE A 44 0.30 -7.17 20.00
CA ILE A 44 1.42 -6.23 20.13
C ILE A 44 1.94 -6.16 21.55
N ILE A 45 1.04 -6.08 22.54
CA ILE A 45 1.37 -5.85 23.95
C ILE A 45 1.56 -7.16 24.69
N GLU A 46 0.59 -8.08 24.63
CA GLU A 46 0.64 -9.30 25.45
C GLU A 46 1.57 -10.37 24.89
N GLN A 47 1.44 -10.71 23.60
CA GLN A 47 2.28 -11.73 22.98
C GLN A 47 3.73 -11.26 22.83
N ASN A 48 3.94 -10.02 22.38
CA ASN A 48 5.24 -9.35 22.27
C ASN A 48 6.36 -10.32 21.87
N GLU A 49 6.17 -11.05 20.77
CA GLU A 49 7.02 -12.19 20.39
C GLU A 49 8.51 -11.78 20.26
N ASP A 50 8.73 -10.57 19.75
CA ASP A 50 10.06 -9.95 19.57
C ASP A 50 10.65 -9.37 20.86
N ARG A 51 9.96 -9.48 22.00
CA ARG A 51 10.37 -8.97 23.33
C ARG A 51 10.83 -7.51 23.31
N ARG A 52 10.13 -6.65 22.57
CA ARG A 52 10.43 -5.22 22.50
C ARG A 52 10.05 -4.51 23.80
N PRO A 53 10.68 -3.37 24.11
CA PRO A 53 10.30 -2.56 25.27
C PRO A 53 8.81 -2.18 25.26
N PRO A 54 8.13 -2.15 26.43
CA PRO A 54 6.71 -1.80 26.50
C PRO A 54 6.34 -0.45 25.87
N ALA A 55 7.23 0.55 25.96
CA ALA A 55 7.02 1.85 25.34
C ALA A 55 6.89 1.74 23.81
N VAL A 56 7.78 0.99 23.17
CA VAL A 56 7.75 0.74 21.71
C VAL A 56 6.47 0.01 21.31
N GLN A 57 6.02 -0.96 22.12
CA GLN A 57 4.79 -1.69 21.82
C GLN A 57 3.54 -0.80 21.95
N LYS A 58 3.51 0.12 22.93
CA LYS A 58 2.43 1.11 23.04
C LYS A 58 2.39 2.05 21.84
N GLU A 59 3.54 2.54 21.38
CA GLU A 59 3.63 3.38 20.18
C GLU A 59 3.16 2.64 18.93
N LYS A 60 3.60 1.38 18.74
CA LYS A 60 3.14 0.53 17.63
C LYS A 60 1.62 0.33 17.65
N LEU A 61 1.05 0.06 18.81
CA LEU A 61 -0.40 -0.07 18.97
C LEU A 61 -1.10 1.24 18.57
N GLN A 62 -0.64 2.38 19.08
CA GLN A 62 -1.22 3.68 18.74
C GLN A 62 -1.16 3.98 17.24
N ILE A 63 -0.02 3.71 16.60
CA ILE A 63 0.14 3.88 15.15
C ILE A 63 -0.85 3.00 14.39
N MET A 64 -0.98 1.73 14.77
CA MET A 64 -1.95 0.82 14.13
C MET A 64 -3.39 1.32 14.30
N LEU A 65 -3.78 1.71 15.51
CA LEU A 65 -5.13 2.19 15.79
C LEU A 65 -5.45 3.46 14.99
N ASN A 66 -4.54 4.42 14.96
CA ASN A 66 -4.70 5.66 14.20
C ASN A 66 -4.82 5.39 12.69
N LEU A 67 -4.00 4.48 12.15
CA LEU A 67 -4.08 4.07 10.74
C LEU A 67 -5.41 3.41 10.43
N MET A 68 -5.90 2.53 11.31
CA MET A 68 -7.20 1.88 11.15
C MET A 68 -8.34 2.89 11.19
N GLU A 69 -8.39 3.74 12.22
CA GLU A 69 -9.44 4.76 12.39
C GLU A 69 -9.48 5.71 11.20
N THR A 70 -8.32 6.18 10.74
CA THR A 70 -8.21 7.04 9.56
C THR A 70 -8.72 6.32 8.31
N ALA A 71 -8.26 5.09 8.05
CA ALA A 71 -8.72 4.30 6.91
C ALA A 71 -10.24 4.09 6.94
N PHE A 72 -10.81 3.74 8.09
CA PHE A 72 -12.26 3.60 8.22
C PHE A 72 -12.98 4.90 7.95
N THR A 73 -12.52 6.01 8.52
CA THR A 73 -13.14 7.33 8.31
C THR A 73 -13.14 7.73 6.84
N ARG A 74 -12.02 7.54 6.12
CA ARG A 74 -11.95 7.84 4.68
C ARG A 74 -12.82 6.91 3.83
N MET A 75 -13.00 5.66 4.24
CA MET A 75 -13.98 4.78 3.61
C MET A 75 -15.43 5.25 3.87
N GLU A 76 -15.73 5.87 5.01
CA GLU A 76 -17.05 6.43 5.33
C GLU A 76 -17.41 7.65 4.47
N GLU A 77 -16.41 8.45 4.10
CA GLU A 77 -16.56 9.62 3.23
C GLU A 77 -16.93 9.25 1.78
N GLY A 78 -16.97 7.94 1.44
CA GLY A 78 -17.31 7.46 0.11
C GLY A 78 -16.20 7.66 -0.93
N LEU A 79 -14.97 7.90 -0.46
CA LEU A 79 -13.81 8.20 -1.31
C LEU A 79 -13.16 6.95 -1.92
N CYS A 80 -13.57 5.74 -1.53
CA CYS A 80 -13.00 4.49 -2.01
C CYS A 80 -13.99 3.74 -2.91
N SER A 81 -13.49 3.19 -4.01
CA SER A 81 -14.26 2.32 -4.91
C SER A 81 -14.63 0.99 -4.24
N GLU A 82 -15.63 0.28 -4.78
CA GLU A 82 -15.99 -1.05 -4.29
C GLU A 82 -14.83 -2.06 -4.41
N GLY A 83 -14.02 -1.96 -5.47
CA GLY A 83 -12.84 -2.79 -5.67
C GLY A 83 -11.81 -2.57 -4.55
N VAL A 84 -11.52 -1.31 -4.21
CA VAL A 84 -10.61 -0.94 -3.10
C VAL A 84 -11.15 -1.42 -1.77
N ILE A 85 -12.44 -1.24 -1.49
CA ILE A 85 -13.07 -1.71 -0.24
C ILE A 85 -12.98 -3.24 -0.15
N LYS A 86 -13.31 -3.96 -1.23
CA LYS A 86 -13.36 -5.41 -1.23
C LYS A 86 -11.96 -6.04 -1.15
N ASN A 87 -11.07 -5.67 -2.06
CA ASN A 87 -9.75 -6.31 -2.19
C ASN A 87 -8.73 -5.69 -1.23
N GLY A 88 -8.77 -4.37 -1.06
CA GLY A 88 -7.87 -3.65 -0.16
C GLY A 88 -8.05 -4.04 1.30
N ILE A 89 -9.29 -4.07 1.81
CA ILE A 89 -9.56 -4.53 3.18
C ILE A 89 -9.22 -6.02 3.31
N HIS A 90 -9.66 -6.86 2.36
CA HIS A 90 -9.45 -8.31 2.45
C HIS A 90 -7.96 -8.66 2.55
N ASN A 91 -7.14 -8.09 1.67
CA ASN A 91 -5.72 -8.42 1.62
C ASN A 91 -4.93 -7.70 2.72
N PHE A 92 -5.17 -6.39 2.93
CA PHE A 92 -4.42 -5.64 3.93
C PHE A 92 -4.74 -6.08 5.36
N VAL A 93 -6.02 -6.27 5.68
CA VAL A 93 -6.44 -6.71 7.02
C VAL A 93 -6.20 -8.21 7.18
N GLY A 94 -6.60 -9.02 6.21
CA GLY A 94 -6.59 -10.48 6.32
C GLY A 94 -5.20 -11.12 6.17
N GLN A 95 -4.31 -10.55 5.35
CA GLN A 95 -3.01 -11.14 5.03
C GLN A 95 -1.81 -10.33 5.53
N VAL A 96 -1.95 -9.02 5.74
CA VAL A 96 -0.82 -8.12 6.06
C VAL A 96 -0.79 -7.66 7.52
N LEU A 97 -1.93 -7.21 8.08
CA LEU A 97 -1.98 -6.64 9.44
C LEU A 97 -2.05 -7.67 10.56
N PHE A 98 -2.70 -8.81 10.32
CA PHE A 98 -2.90 -9.84 11.35
C PHE A 98 -1.99 -11.06 11.14
N ALA A 99 -1.79 -11.82 12.22
CA ALA A 99 -0.96 -13.02 12.19
C ALA A 99 -1.40 -13.98 11.07
N PRO A 100 -0.45 -14.54 10.30
CA PRO A 100 -0.78 -15.42 9.19
C PRO A 100 -1.58 -16.63 9.67
N LYS A 101 -2.57 -17.04 8.87
CA LYS A 101 -3.46 -18.19 9.14
C LYS A 101 -3.56 -19.11 7.93
N GLY A 102 -4.04 -20.33 8.16
CA GLY A 102 -4.27 -21.32 7.10
C GLY A 102 -2.99 -21.58 6.30
N LYS A 103 -3.10 -21.51 4.97
CA LYS A 103 -1.98 -21.73 4.05
C LYS A 103 -0.81 -20.76 4.29
N THR A 104 -1.09 -19.49 4.57
CA THR A 104 -0.06 -18.48 4.84
C THR A 104 0.75 -18.83 6.08
N LYS A 105 0.11 -19.34 7.14
CA LYS A 105 0.82 -19.80 8.36
C LYS A 105 1.69 -21.01 8.07
N LEU A 106 1.16 -21.98 7.32
CA LEU A 106 1.90 -23.18 6.95
C LEU A 106 3.16 -22.82 6.17
N ALA A 107 3.07 -21.94 5.17
CA ALA A 107 4.23 -21.46 4.43
C ALA A 107 5.29 -20.82 5.34
N VAL A 108 4.87 -19.95 6.27
CA VAL A 108 5.77 -19.30 7.24
C VAL A 108 6.43 -20.31 8.18
N ASP A 109 5.67 -21.27 8.71
CA ASP A 109 6.16 -22.30 9.62
C ASP A 109 7.12 -23.27 8.90
N GLU A 110 6.82 -23.67 7.66
CA GLU A 110 7.68 -24.49 6.80
C GLU A 110 8.99 -23.76 6.44
N PHE A 111 8.91 -22.48 6.08
CA PHE A 111 10.07 -21.65 5.82
C PHE A 111 10.97 -21.57 7.06
N LYS A 112 10.38 -21.32 8.24
CA LYS A 112 11.11 -21.30 9.51
C LYS A 112 11.73 -22.63 9.86
N ALA A 113 11.02 -23.74 9.65
CA ALA A 113 11.56 -25.08 9.88
C ALA A 113 12.75 -25.38 8.96
N ARG A 114 12.71 -24.92 7.71
CA ARG A 114 13.76 -25.15 6.71
C ARG A 114 14.99 -24.26 6.88
N TYR A 115 14.80 -22.98 7.18
CA TYR A 115 15.87 -21.98 7.16
C TYR A 115 16.26 -21.47 8.55
N GLY A 116 15.54 -21.87 9.60
CA GLY A 116 15.81 -21.47 10.99
C GLY A 116 15.29 -20.09 11.38
N ASP A 117 14.75 -19.31 10.45
CA ASP A 117 14.22 -17.96 10.67
C ASP A 117 12.93 -17.72 9.86
N ARG A 118 12.15 -16.70 10.24
CA ARG A 118 10.91 -16.33 9.54
C ARG A 118 11.24 -15.74 8.16
N PRO A 119 10.38 -15.95 7.16
CA PRO A 119 10.58 -15.33 5.85
C PRO A 119 10.39 -13.81 5.92
N PRO A 120 10.89 -13.06 4.92
CA PRO A 120 10.58 -11.64 4.79
C PRO A 120 9.07 -11.39 4.67
N GLY A 121 8.57 -10.39 5.41
CA GLY A 121 7.14 -10.04 5.37
C GLY A 121 6.69 -9.34 4.08
N PHE A 122 7.62 -8.77 3.33
CA PHE A 122 7.34 -8.05 2.08
C PHE A 122 8.53 -8.06 1.12
N LEU A 123 8.26 -7.76 -0.15
CA LEU A 123 9.26 -7.61 -1.20
C LEU A 123 9.28 -6.18 -1.73
N VAL A 124 10.45 -5.56 -1.82
CA VAL A 124 10.66 -4.34 -2.60
C VAL A 124 11.35 -4.73 -3.89
N ILE A 125 10.74 -4.39 -5.03
CA ILE A 125 11.25 -4.76 -6.35
C ILE A 125 11.11 -3.60 -7.33
N GLY A 126 12.13 -3.42 -8.18
CA GLY A 126 12.10 -2.50 -9.31
C GLY A 126 11.78 -3.25 -10.60
N PRO A 127 10.53 -3.21 -11.12
CA PRO A 127 10.16 -3.95 -12.32
C PRO A 127 10.93 -3.50 -13.57
N THR A 128 11.30 -2.22 -13.60
CA THR A 128 12.06 -1.60 -14.68
C THR A 128 12.96 -0.50 -14.12
N ARG A 129 14.00 -0.13 -14.86
CA ARG A 129 14.77 1.09 -14.65
C ARG A 129 14.40 2.20 -15.63
N ASN A 130 13.45 1.96 -16.52
CA ASN A 130 12.97 2.98 -17.44
C ASN A 130 12.13 4.00 -16.67
N CYS A 131 12.35 5.29 -16.91
CA CYS A 131 11.60 6.37 -16.28
C CYS A 131 11.38 7.49 -17.28
N ASN A 132 10.16 8.03 -17.34
CA ASN A 132 9.81 9.14 -18.21
C ASN A 132 10.27 10.51 -17.68
N LEU A 133 10.94 10.56 -16.52
CA LEU A 133 11.54 11.75 -15.92
C LEU A 133 13.06 11.57 -15.75
N ARG A 134 13.76 12.67 -15.43
CA ARG A 134 15.20 12.68 -15.11
C ARG A 134 15.45 13.56 -13.88
N CYS A 135 14.95 13.13 -12.73
CA CYS A 135 14.97 13.93 -11.50
C CYS A 135 16.40 14.21 -11.01
N LYS A 136 16.62 15.41 -10.46
CA LYS A 136 17.87 15.75 -9.77
C LYS A 136 18.04 14.88 -8.52
N GLY A 137 19.19 14.22 -8.38
CA GLY A 137 19.47 13.36 -7.22
C GLY A 137 18.64 12.07 -7.18
N CYS A 138 18.24 11.52 -8.33
CA CYS A 138 17.57 10.23 -8.40
C CYS A 138 18.52 9.09 -7.98
N TYR A 139 18.22 8.39 -6.87
CA TYR A 139 19.06 7.27 -6.41
C TYR A 139 19.12 6.13 -7.43
N ALA A 140 18.03 5.88 -8.15
CA ALA A 140 17.95 4.81 -9.14
C ALA A 140 18.71 5.12 -10.44
N SER A 141 19.16 6.38 -10.62
CA SER A 141 19.76 6.87 -11.87
C SER A 141 18.93 6.46 -13.11
N ALA A 142 17.61 6.45 -12.95
CA ALA A 142 16.66 6.00 -13.95
C ALA A 142 16.29 7.15 -14.89
N HIS A 143 16.18 6.86 -16.18
CA HIS A 143 15.77 7.78 -17.24
C HIS A 143 15.29 7.03 -18.48
N ALA A 144 14.79 7.74 -19.49
CA ALA A 144 14.14 7.14 -20.65
C ALA A 144 15.03 6.19 -21.48
N THR A 145 16.36 6.25 -21.32
CA THR A 145 17.31 5.39 -22.04
C THR A 145 17.81 4.19 -21.23
N THR A 146 17.42 4.04 -19.96
CA THR A 146 17.71 2.83 -19.17
C THR A 146 16.62 1.80 -19.41
N ASN A 147 16.88 0.84 -20.31
CA ASN A 147 15.89 -0.16 -20.74
C ASN A 147 15.99 -1.51 -20.01
N GLU A 148 16.61 -1.54 -18.83
CA GLU A 148 16.63 -2.74 -17.98
C GLU A 148 15.23 -2.98 -17.41
N THR A 149 14.55 -4.01 -17.89
CA THR A 149 13.20 -4.39 -17.48
C THR A 149 13.18 -5.89 -17.19
N ILE A 150 12.59 -6.27 -16.05
CA ILE A 150 12.37 -7.68 -15.72
C ILE A 150 11.30 -8.23 -16.67
N PRO A 151 11.53 -9.34 -17.37
CA PRO A 151 10.49 -9.95 -18.22
C PRO A 151 9.24 -10.30 -17.40
N PHE A 152 8.06 -10.13 -18.00
CA PHE A 152 6.77 -10.35 -17.32
C PHE A 152 6.70 -11.72 -16.65
N ALA A 153 7.07 -12.79 -17.37
CA ALA A 153 7.05 -14.14 -16.83
C ALA A 153 7.95 -14.31 -15.59
N ILE A 154 9.07 -13.58 -15.52
CA ILE A 154 9.98 -13.63 -14.37
C ILE A 154 9.41 -12.84 -13.19
N LEU A 155 8.83 -11.66 -13.43
CA LEU A 155 8.18 -10.88 -12.38
C LEU A 155 6.97 -11.61 -11.77
N ASP A 156 6.13 -12.22 -12.61
CA ASP A 156 5.00 -13.09 -12.23
C ASP A 156 5.48 -14.28 -11.36
N ARG A 157 6.57 -14.93 -11.75
CA ARG A 157 7.16 -16.03 -10.97
C ARG A 157 7.70 -15.54 -9.62
N ILE A 158 8.42 -14.43 -9.57
CA ILE A 158 8.98 -13.89 -8.32
C ILE A 158 7.86 -13.61 -7.31
N ILE A 159 6.75 -13.02 -7.76
CA ILE A 159 5.62 -12.70 -6.87
C ILE A 159 4.89 -13.97 -6.44
N THR A 160 4.68 -14.92 -7.36
CA THR A 160 4.11 -16.25 -7.04
C THR A 160 4.95 -16.96 -5.98
N GLU A 161 6.26 -17.11 -6.20
CA GLU A 161 7.16 -17.80 -5.27
C GLU A 161 7.22 -17.10 -3.92
N LYS A 162 7.24 -15.76 -3.88
CA LYS A 162 7.13 -15.00 -2.63
C LYS A 162 5.83 -15.35 -1.89
N THR A 163 4.69 -15.34 -2.57
CA THR A 163 3.41 -15.61 -1.94
C THR A 163 3.33 -17.04 -1.41
N GLU A 164 3.76 -18.03 -2.19
CA GLU A 164 3.66 -19.45 -1.84
C GLU A 164 4.71 -19.88 -0.80
N LEU A 165 5.96 -19.43 -0.96
CA LEU A 165 7.07 -19.89 -0.12
C LEU A 165 7.23 -19.06 1.15
N TRP A 166 6.91 -17.77 1.11
CA TRP A 166 7.08 -16.87 2.26
C TRP A 166 5.77 -16.63 3.00
N GLY A 167 4.61 -16.91 2.38
CA GLY A 167 3.33 -16.44 2.88
C GLY A 167 3.24 -14.91 2.88
N SER A 168 4.04 -14.23 2.05
CA SER A 168 4.04 -12.77 1.98
C SER A 168 3.09 -12.30 0.88
N HIS A 169 2.17 -11.40 1.24
CA HIS A 169 1.17 -10.83 0.32
C HIS A 169 1.36 -9.33 0.07
N TYR A 170 2.50 -8.77 0.49
CA TYR A 170 2.80 -7.35 0.31
C TYR A 170 4.01 -7.17 -0.60
N THR A 171 3.87 -6.30 -1.60
CA THR A 171 4.93 -5.97 -2.55
C THR A 171 4.99 -4.47 -2.73
N THR A 172 6.19 -3.91 -2.73
CA THR A 172 6.43 -2.51 -3.04
C THR A 172 7.12 -2.43 -4.40
N TRP A 173 6.48 -1.76 -5.35
CA TRP A 173 7.11 -1.36 -6.60
C TRP A 173 7.82 -0.03 -6.42
N VAL A 174 9.11 -0.05 -6.72
CA VAL A 174 10.00 1.12 -6.78
C VAL A 174 10.69 1.13 -8.14
N GLY A 175 11.61 2.07 -8.39
CA GLY A 175 12.64 1.93 -9.42
C GLY A 175 12.13 2.03 -10.86
N GLY A 176 12.89 2.75 -11.69
CA GLY A 176 12.30 3.36 -12.86
C GLY A 176 11.02 4.13 -12.49
N GLU A 177 10.09 4.22 -13.43
CA GLU A 177 8.69 4.55 -13.18
C GLU A 177 7.87 3.28 -13.42
N PRO A 178 7.22 2.69 -12.40
CA PRO A 178 6.42 1.47 -12.57
C PRO A 178 5.34 1.60 -13.65
N THR A 179 4.73 2.77 -13.82
CA THR A 179 3.70 2.99 -14.86
C THR A 179 4.24 3.00 -16.30
N VAL A 180 5.57 3.05 -16.48
CA VAL A 180 6.25 2.90 -17.79
C VAL A 180 6.51 1.42 -18.12
N TYR A 181 6.45 0.52 -17.14
CA TYR A 181 6.76 -0.89 -17.33
C TYR A 181 5.89 -1.51 -18.44
N LYS A 182 6.57 -2.11 -19.43
CA LYS A 182 5.97 -2.93 -20.48
C LYS A 182 6.88 -4.12 -20.75
N SER A 183 6.31 -5.31 -20.80
CA SER A 183 7.01 -6.54 -21.19
C SER A 183 6.02 -7.52 -21.79
N GLU A 184 6.38 -8.16 -22.91
CA GLU A 184 5.58 -9.23 -23.54
C GLU A 184 4.12 -8.81 -23.83
N GLY A 185 3.90 -7.54 -24.20
CA GLY A 185 2.58 -6.98 -24.48
C GLY A 185 1.73 -6.65 -23.24
N LYS A 186 2.30 -6.83 -22.04
CA LYS A 186 1.63 -6.58 -20.76
C LYS A 186 2.28 -5.44 -19.99
N ASP A 187 1.57 -4.92 -19.00
CA ASP A 187 2.03 -3.85 -18.11
C ASP A 187 1.95 -4.23 -16.63
N ILE A 188 2.23 -3.24 -15.79
CA ILE A 188 2.31 -3.45 -14.35
C ILE A 188 0.94 -3.73 -13.71
N LEU A 189 -0.15 -3.23 -14.30
CA LEU A 189 -1.50 -3.52 -13.82
C LEU A 189 -1.91 -4.96 -14.14
N ASP A 190 -1.38 -5.54 -15.22
CA ASP A 190 -1.60 -6.97 -15.54
C ASP A 190 -0.92 -7.89 -14.50
N ILE A 191 0.18 -7.44 -13.88
CA ILE A 191 0.78 -8.14 -12.73
C ILE A 191 -0.15 -8.05 -11.52
N ALA A 192 -0.66 -6.85 -11.19
CA ALA A 192 -1.60 -6.71 -10.08
C ALA A 192 -2.88 -7.53 -10.27
N GLU A 193 -3.35 -7.67 -11.51
CA GLU A 193 -4.51 -8.49 -11.86
C GLU A 193 -4.26 -9.98 -11.62
N ARG A 194 -3.06 -10.49 -11.95
CA ARG A 194 -2.69 -11.89 -11.69
C ARG A 194 -2.60 -12.22 -10.21
N HIS A 195 -2.17 -11.25 -9.41
CA HIS A 195 -1.94 -11.42 -7.97
C HIS A 195 -2.93 -10.61 -7.15
N ARG A 196 -4.24 -10.84 -7.38
CA ARG A 196 -5.32 -10.14 -6.68
C ARG A 196 -5.37 -10.37 -5.16
N ASP A 197 -4.67 -11.39 -4.66
CA ASP A 197 -4.47 -11.69 -3.24
C ASP A 197 -3.29 -10.89 -2.61
N ASN A 198 -2.46 -10.26 -3.45
CA ASN A 198 -1.38 -9.40 -3.01
C ASN A 198 -1.82 -7.93 -3.00
N MET A 199 -1.24 -7.15 -2.08
CA MET A 199 -1.29 -5.69 -2.06
C MET A 199 0.00 -5.09 -2.60
N PHE A 200 -0.14 -4.10 -3.48
CA PHE A 200 0.95 -3.41 -4.15
C PHE A 200 1.03 -1.96 -3.71
N LEU A 201 2.11 -1.58 -3.02
CA LEU A 201 2.46 -0.18 -2.81
C LEU A 201 3.31 0.29 -3.99
N MET A 202 2.86 1.28 -4.74
CA MET A 202 3.55 1.70 -5.97
C MET A 202 4.11 3.11 -5.81
N PHE A 203 5.43 3.23 -5.67
CA PHE A 203 6.09 4.52 -5.77
C PHE A 203 6.10 4.99 -7.23
N THR A 204 5.45 6.10 -7.50
CA THR A 204 5.25 6.62 -8.86
C THR A 204 5.43 8.13 -8.88
N ASN A 205 5.90 8.66 -10.00
CA ASN A 205 5.87 10.09 -10.26
C ASN A 205 4.45 10.61 -10.60
N GLY A 206 3.47 9.72 -10.78
CA GLY A 206 2.06 10.03 -11.02
C GLY A 206 1.76 10.58 -12.43
N THR A 207 2.78 10.92 -13.20
CA THR A 207 2.60 11.74 -14.41
C THR A 207 1.95 11.01 -15.60
N LEU A 208 1.75 9.70 -15.49
CA LEU A 208 1.09 8.84 -16.49
C LEU A 208 -0.25 8.27 -16.00
N ILE A 209 -0.71 8.66 -14.80
CA ILE A 209 -1.99 8.20 -14.25
C ILE A 209 -3.11 9.06 -14.83
N ASP A 210 -3.70 8.57 -15.92
CA ASP A 210 -4.92 9.13 -16.51
C ASP A 210 -6.19 8.47 -15.93
N LYS A 211 -7.37 8.90 -16.42
CA LYS A 211 -8.67 8.35 -15.99
C LYS A 211 -8.79 6.85 -16.26
N THR A 212 -8.24 6.36 -17.36
CA THR A 212 -8.30 4.94 -17.74
C THR A 212 -7.46 4.09 -16.79
N MET A 213 -6.23 4.53 -16.50
CA MET A 213 -5.34 3.85 -15.56
C MET A 213 -5.92 3.89 -14.14
N ALA A 214 -6.45 5.04 -13.70
CA ALA A 214 -7.10 5.19 -12.41
C ALA A 214 -8.33 4.26 -12.28
N GLY A 215 -9.17 4.18 -13.31
CA GLY A 215 -10.30 3.23 -13.36
C GLY A 215 -9.85 1.77 -13.21
N ARG A 216 -8.83 1.34 -13.96
CA ARG A 216 -8.26 -0.01 -13.81
C ARG A 216 -7.73 -0.26 -12.39
N MET A 217 -7.04 0.71 -11.78
CA MET A 217 -6.56 0.59 -10.40
C MET A 217 -7.72 0.47 -9.39
N ALA A 218 -8.79 1.22 -9.59
CA ALA A 218 -9.98 1.17 -8.74
C ALA A 218 -10.68 -0.19 -8.84
N ASP A 219 -10.79 -0.76 -10.03
CA ASP A 219 -11.38 -2.09 -10.27
C ASP A 219 -10.53 -3.21 -9.68
N LEU A 220 -9.21 -3.10 -9.77
CA LEU A 220 -8.27 -4.04 -9.18
C LEU A 220 -8.28 -3.96 -7.66
N GLY A 221 -8.32 -2.75 -7.10
CA GLY A 221 -8.49 -2.51 -5.66
C GLY A 221 -7.33 -2.97 -4.78
N ASN A 222 -6.22 -3.43 -5.37
CA ASN A 222 -5.07 -3.98 -4.66
C ASN A 222 -3.78 -3.18 -4.90
N ILE A 223 -3.89 -1.95 -5.41
CA ILE A 223 -2.77 -1.05 -5.67
C ILE A 223 -2.99 0.24 -4.88
N VAL A 224 -1.95 0.70 -4.19
CA VAL A 224 -1.92 1.97 -3.47
C VAL A 224 -0.76 2.81 -4.02
N PRO A 225 -1.02 3.75 -4.94
CA PRO A 225 0.00 4.67 -5.43
C PRO A 225 0.54 5.58 -4.33
N GLN A 226 1.85 5.75 -4.30
CA GLN A 226 2.58 6.71 -3.46
C GLN A 226 3.22 7.73 -4.39
N VAL A 227 2.51 8.84 -4.61
CA VAL A 227 2.87 9.85 -5.60
C VAL A 227 3.96 10.76 -5.06
N SER A 228 5.02 10.85 -5.84
CA SER A 228 6.27 11.41 -5.41
C SER A 228 6.27 12.95 -5.58
N VAL A 229 6.33 13.71 -4.46
CA VAL A 229 6.25 15.18 -4.40
C VAL A 229 7.34 15.77 -3.48
N GLU A 230 7.67 17.06 -3.62
CA GLU A 230 8.78 17.70 -2.88
C GLU A 230 8.34 18.90 -2.04
N GLY A 231 7.08 19.29 -2.15
CA GLY A 231 6.56 20.58 -1.69
C GLY A 231 5.44 21.01 -2.61
N PHE A 232 5.37 22.29 -2.92
CA PHE A 232 4.44 22.83 -3.91
C PHE A 232 5.07 22.77 -5.31
N GLU A 233 4.56 23.59 -6.24
CA GLU A 233 5.02 23.63 -7.62
C GLU A 233 6.52 23.91 -7.73
N LYS A 234 7.02 24.92 -7.00
CA LYS A 234 8.42 25.34 -7.06
C LYS A 234 9.38 24.20 -6.69
N GLU A 235 9.11 23.50 -5.58
CA GLU A 235 9.99 22.45 -5.07
C GLU A 235 9.90 21.20 -5.96
N THR A 236 8.68 20.80 -6.31
CA THR A 236 8.41 19.61 -7.12
C THR A 236 9.00 19.77 -8.52
N ASP A 237 8.70 20.87 -9.21
CA ASP A 237 9.24 21.12 -10.54
C ASP A 237 10.75 21.36 -10.52
N GLY A 238 11.25 22.00 -9.46
CA GLY A 238 12.67 22.27 -9.26
C GLY A 238 13.53 21.00 -9.26
N ARG A 239 12.99 19.88 -8.74
CA ARG A 239 13.66 18.57 -8.71
C ARG A 239 13.26 17.66 -9.87
N ARG A 240 11.97 17.61 -10.21
CA ARG A 240 11.40 16.59 -11.12
C ARG A 240 11.22 17.04 -12.56
N GLY A 241 11.26 18.35 -12.81
CA GLY A 241 11.07 18.95 -14.12
C GLY A 241 9.82 19.83 -14.18
N LYS A 242 9.85 20.82 -15.07
CA LYS A 242 8.78 21.81 -15.23
C LYS A 242 7.44 21.15 -15.59
N GLY A 243 6.37 21.58 -14.92
CA GLY A 243 4.99 21.12 -15.12
C GLY A 243 4.68 19.77 -14.48
N VAL A 244 5.59 19.16 -13.71
CA VAL A 244 5.34 17.88 -13.05
C VAL A 244 4.31 18.04 -11.94
N PHE A 245 4.38 19.10 -11.15
CA PHE A 245 3.41 19.37 -10.08
C PHE A 245 1.98 19.42 -10.62
N LYS A 246 1.74 20.14 -11.71
CA LYS A 246 0.42 20.21 -12.33
C LYS A 246 -0.09 18.82 -12.79
N ARG A 247 0.79 18.00 -13.36
CA ARG A 247 0.45 16.62 -13.77
C ARG A 247 0.13 15.73 -12.58
N ILE A 248 0.80 15.94 -11.44
CA ILE A 248 0.50 15.25 -10.18
C ILE A 248 -0.89 15.63 -9.67
N LEU A 249 -1.27 16.91 -9.68
CA LEU A 249 -2.62 17.32 -9.28
C LEU A 249 -3.70 16.69 -10.17
N THR A 250 -3.47 16.61 -11.49
CA THR A 250 -4.36 15.88 -12.40
C THR A 250 -4.44 14.39 -12.07
N ALA A 251 -3.32 13.76 -11.69
CA ALA A 251 -3.31 12.36 -11.27
C ALA A 251 -4.12 12.15 -9.97
N PHE A 252 -4.00 13.06 -8.99
CA PHE A 252 -4.81 13.03 -7.78
C PHE A 252 -6.30 13.14 -8.10
N GLU A 253 -6.68 14.08 -8.96
CA GLU A 253 -8.07 14.23 -9.40
C GLU A 253 -8.59 12.93 -10.04
N ASN A 254 -7.85 12.36 -11.00
CA ASN A 254 -8.24 11.10 -11.64
C ASN A 254 -8.40 9.95 -10.64
N MET A 255 -7.48 9.82 -9.67
CA MET A 255 -7.52 8.77 -8.66
C MET A 255 -8.66 8.97 -7.66
N ARG A 256 -8.92 10.21 -7.22
CA ARG A 256 -10.07 10.54 -6.36
C ARG A 256 -11.40 10.25 -7.06
N GLU A 257 -11.56 10.69 -8.31
CA GLU A 257 -12.78 10.45 -9.09
C GLU A 257 -13.05 8.96 -9.27
N ALA A 258 -11.99 8.16 -9.49
CA ALA A 258 -12.11 6.71 -9.62
C ALA A 258 -12.26 5.97 -8.28
N GLY A 259 -11.99 6.63 -7.15
CA GLY A 259 -12.00 6.03 -5.82
C GLY A 259 -10.80 5.14 -5.50
N VAL A 260 -9.64 5.44 -6.09
CA VAL A 260 -8.36 4.76 -5.80
C VAL A 260 -7.80 5.30 -4.47
N ALA A 261 -7.37 4.41 -3.57
CA ALA A 261 -6.62 4.81 -2.39
C ALA A 261 -5.17 5.15 -2.79
N PHE A 262 -4.70 6.37 -2.47
CA PHE A 262 -3.34 6.80 -2.76
C PHE A 262 -2.78 7.64 -1.60
N GLY A 263 -1.47 7.89 -1.64
CA GLY A 263 -0.77 8.79 -0.74
C GLY A 263 0.34 9.54 -1.44
N ILE A 264 1.09 10.32 -0.67
CA ILE A 264 2.26 11.05 -1.15
C ILE A 264 3.56 10.49 -0.58
N ALA A 265 4.60 10.50 -1.39
CA ALA A 265 5.95 10.16 -1.02
C ALA A 265 6.86 11.39 -1.15
N VAL A 266 7.35 11.88 -0.03
CA VAL A 266 8.26 13.04 0.00
C VAL A 266 9.70 12.60 0.18
N THR A 267 10.63 13.33 -0.44
CA THR A 267 12.06 13.22 -0.14
C THR A 267 12.49 14.46 0.65
N PRO A 268 12.63 14.35 1.99
CA PRO A 268 13.14 15.44 2.80
C PRO A 268 14.58 15.79 2.41
N MET A 269 14.82 17.07 2.22
CA MET A 269 16.10 17.67 1.88
C MET A 269 16.32 18.92 2.72
N ARG A 270 17.58 19.35 2.84
CA ARG A 270 17.95 20.55 3.61
C ARG A 270 17.12 21.79 3.25
N HIS A 271 16.67 21.91 2.00
CA HIS A 271 15.97 23.10 1.50
C HIS A 271 14.45 22.99 1.49
N ASN A 272 13.84 21.83 1.81
CA ASN A 272 12.38 21.68 1.85
C ASN A 272 11.85 21.13 3.17
N TYR A 273 12.69 20.71 4.12
CA TYR A 273 12.20 20.05 5.35
C TYR A 273 11.25 20.93 6.17
N GLU A 274 11.52 22.24 6.31
CA GLU A 274 10.65 23.17 7.04
C GLU A 274 9.27 23.27 6.39
N LEU A 275 9.24 23.30 5.06
CA LEU A 275 8.01 23.28 4.29
C LEU A 275 7.25 21.96 4.49
N LEU A 276 7.93 20.81 4.38
CA LEU A 276 7.30 19.51 4.53
C LEU A 276 6.68 19.27 5.91
N THR A 277 7.15 20.01 6.93
CA THR A 277 6.63 19.95 8.30
C THR A 277 5.69 21.10 8.64
N SER A 278 5.34 21.97 7.69
CA SER A 278 4.41 23.07 7.95
C SER A 278 2.96 22.59 7.92
N ASP A 279 2.11 23.24 8.72
CA ASP A 279 0.66 22.99 8.71
C ASP A 279 0.08 23.22 7.32
N GLU A 280 0.57 24.22 6.59
CA GLU A 280 0.14 24.54 5.22
C GLU A 280 0.36 23.36 4.26
N PHE A 281 1.52 22.70 4.33
CA PHE A 281 1.83 21.53 3.50
C PHE A 281 0.92 20.36 3.86
N VAL A 282 0.75 20.09 5.16
CA VAL A 282 -0.12 19.02 5.65
C VAL A 282 -1.56 19.26 5.21
N ASP A 283 -2.09 20.46 5.42
CA ASP A 283 -3.46 20.81 5.05
C ASP A 283 -3.69 20.73 3.54
N PHE A 284 -2.75 21.21 2.73
CA PHE A 284 -2.87 21.12 1.28
C PHE A 284 -3.01 19.67 0.81
N TYR A 285 -2.13 18.78 1.26
CA TYR A 285 -2.10 17.40 0.75
C TYR A 285 -3.12 16.46 1.41
N PHE A 286 -3.52 16.70 2.66
CA PHE A 286 -4.43 15.81 3.37
C PHE A 286 -5.90 16.25 3.33
N ASN A 287 -6.14 17.56 3.16
CA ASN A 287 -7.49 18.13 3.24
C ASN A 287 -7.96 18.77 1.92
N GLN A 288 -7.04 19.20 1.04
CA GLN A 288 -7.40 19.83 -0.24
C GLN A 288 -7.15 18.93 -1.46
N GLN A 289 -6.16 18.04 -1.38
CA GLN A 289 -5.84 17.03 -2.40
C GLN A 289 -6.28 15.64 -2.00
#